data_AF-A0AAU4IK20-F1
#
_entry.id   AF-A0AAU4IK20-F1
#
_cell.length_a   1.000
_cell.length_b   1.000
_cell.length_c   1.000
_cell.angle_alpha   90.00
_cell.angle_beta   90.00
_cell.angle_gamma   90.00
#
_symmetry.space_group_name_H-M   'P 1'
#
loop_
_entity.id
_entity.type
_entity.pdbx_description
1 polymer ?
#
loop_
_entity_poly.entity_id
_entity_poly.type
_entity_poly.pdbx_seq_one_letter_code
_entity_poly.pdbx_strand_id
1 'polypeptide(L)'
;MTTGTNNGQHGGEWRVDFDAEVVFSNGGALQMQGFRLDIPGDDIADGELGELIVRHLGLLMVGSTKITRRELLREPHKGSRNTGSQTPGSAGSGRTTTDLTGPATRAAWPSGPGGAAPGLAGLVDLPVVLVRLLGAGAPVADRLALAPFDLTGHAVVVQTGRAAGAYLTEDAVALLAGQGALMVATDSREGNGPVAAALAAAGLPALTGLTGLEALPATGVRLHAVPFPGQDNSLIRVYGVTDDQH
;
A
#
# COMPACT_ATOMS: atom_id res chain seq x y z
N MET A 1 43.70 -22.61 -14.76
CA MET A 1 43.02 -21.75 -15.75
C MET A 1 41.54 -22.07 -15.70
N THR A 2 40.78 -21.19 -15.06
CA THR A 2 39.33 -21.23 -14.88
C THR A 2 38.66 -20.38 -15.95
N THR A 3 37.60 -20.90 -16.56
CA THR A 3 36.46 -20.17 -17.16
C THR A 3 35.32 -21.21 -17.19
N GLY A 4 34.20 -21.08 -16.49
CA GLY A 4 33.42 -19.89 -16.18
C GLY A 4 32.10 -20.02 -16.94
N THR A 5 31.13 -20.74 -16.37
CA THR A 5 29.74 -20.84 -16.86
C THR A 5 29.07 -19.49 -16.70
N ASN A 6 28.67 -18.87 -17.82
CA ASN A 6 27.93 -17.61 -17.83
C ASN A 6 26.51 -17.82 -17.29
N ASN A 7 26.25 -17.23 -16.13
CA ASN A 7 24.92 -16.90 -15.64
C ASN A 7 24.72 -15.39 -15.81
N GLY A 8 23.63 -14.95 -16.47
CA GLY A 8 23.34 -13.52 -16.60
C GLY A 8 22.24 -13.12 -17.58
N GLN A 9 21.09 -12.77 -17.00
CA GLN A 9 20.05 -11.80 -17.45
C GLN A 9 19.00 -12.21 -18.48
N HIS A 10 17.71 -12.02 -18.12
CA HIS A 10 16.77 -11.07 -18.75
C HIS A 10 15.57 -10.78 -17.82
N GLY A 11 15.72 -9.82 -16.90
CA GLY A 11 14.59 -9.25 -16.16
C GLY A 11 13.93 -8.14 -16.98
N GLY A 12 12.85 -8.47 -17.66
CA GLY A 12 11.83 -7.50 -18.10
C GLY A 12 10.55 -7.85 -17.37
N GLU A 13 9.88 -6.85 -16.78
CA GLU A 13 8.56 -7.04 -16.17
C GLU A 13 7.54 -7.15 -17.32
N TRP A 14 7.04 -8.35 -17.55
CA TRP A 14 6.06 -8.62 -18.60
C TRP A 14 4.67 -8.53 -18.00
N ARG A 15 3.76 -7.89 -18.74
CA ARG A 15 2.34 -7.82 -18.39
C ARG A 15 1.54 -8.53 -19.45
N VAL A 16 0.43 -9.11 -19.05
CA VAL A 16 -0.57 -9.67 -19.96
C VAL A 16 -1.84 -8.83 -19.86
N ASP A 17 -2.35 -8.38 -21.00
CA ASP A 17 -3.66 -7.74 -21.15
C ASP A 17 -4.63 -8.76 -21.72
N PHE A 18 -5.76 -8.98 -21.06
CA PHE A 18 -6.72 -10.02 -21.46
C PHE A 18 -8.13 -9.72 -20.98
N ASP A 19 -9.09 -10.43 -21.57
CA ASP A 19 -10.47 -10.50 -21.10
C ASP A 19 -10.68 -11.85 -20.41
N ALA A 20 -11.49 -11.89 -19.38
CA ALA A 20 -11.76 -13.13 -18.67
C ALA A 20 -13.19 -13.22 -18.13
N GLU A 21 -13.73 -14.43 -18.17
CA GLU A 21 -14.95 -14.82 -17.49
C GLU A 21 -14.63 -15.81 -16.39
N VAL A 22 -15.09 -15.53 -15.17
CA VAL A 22 -14.99 -16.44 -14.02
C VAL A 22 -16.40 -16.82 -13.59
N VAL A 23 -16.71 -18.11 -13.61
CA VAL A 23 -18.01 -18.65 -13.17
C VAL A 23 -17.84 -19.25 -11.78
N PHE A 24 -18.70 -18.86 -10.85
CA PHE A 24 -18.64 -19.37 -9.48
C PHE A 24 -19.52 -20.62 -9.31
N SER A 25 -19.05 -21.58 -8.52
CA SER A 25 -19.76 -22.84 -8.26
C SER A 25 -21.02 -22.65 -7.42
N ASN A 26 -21.14 -21.52 -6.72
CA ASN A 26 -22.35 -21.11 -5.99
C ASN A 26 -23.31 -20.23 -6.81
N GLY A 27 -23.03 -20.05 -8.11
CA GLY A 27 -23.82 -19.25 -9.04
C GLY A 27 -23.30 -17.81 -9.21
N GLY A 28 -23.58 -17.23 -10.37
CA GLY A 28 -23.05 -15.93 -10.79
C GLY A 28 -21.74 -16.03 -11.57
N ALA A 29 -21.34 -14.90 -12.16
CA ALA A 29 -20.10 -14.78 -12.92
C ALA A 29 -19.47 -13.40 -12.77
N LEU A 30 -18.15 -13.33 -12.88
CA LEU A 30 -17.35 -12.11 -12.95
C LEU A 30 -16.77 -11.98 -14.35
N GLN A 31 -16.96 -10.81 -14.97
CA GLN A 31 -16.46 -10.49 -16.30
C GLN A 31 -15.43 -9.38 -16.21
N MET A 32 -14.30 -9.58 -16.89
CA MET A 32 -13.16 -8.67 -16.92
C MET A 32 -12.84 -8.34 -18.38
N GLN A 33 -12.61 -7.05 -18.65
CA GLN A 33 -12.23 -6.56 -19.98
C GLN A 33 -11.00 -5.66 -19.88
N GLY A 34 -10.03 -5.83 -20.77
CA GLY A 34 -8.80 -5.02 -20.78
C GLY A 34 -7.96 -5.17 -19.51
N PHE A 35 -8.06 -6.31 -18.83
CA PHE A 35 -7.45 -6.48 -17.52
C PHE A 35 -5.96 -6.79 -17.66
N ARG A 36 -5.12 -6.07 -16.92
CA ARG A 36 -3.66 -6.19 -16.98
C ARG A 36 -3.11 -6.83 -15.73
N LEU A 37 -2.28 -7.84 -15.91
CA LEU A 37 -1.66 -8.58 -14.80
C LEU A 37 -0.18 -8.79 -15.08
N ASP A 38 0.66 -8.57 -14.07
CA ASP A 38 2.09 -8.86 -14.16
C ASP A 38 2.31 -10.38 -14.14
N ILE A 39 3.21 -10.87 -15.00
CA ILE A 39 3.50 -12.30 -15.12
C ILE A 39 5.01 -12.57 -14.94
N PRO A 40 5.38 -13.70 -14.30
CA PRO A 40 6.76 -14.10 -14.19
C PRO A 40 7.23 -14.71 -15.53
N GLY A 41 7.99 -13.94 -16.31
CA GLY A 41 8.53 -14.41 -17.59
C GLY A 41 7.78 -13.86 -18.80
N ASP A 42 8.22 -14.26 -20.00
CA ASP A 42 7.75 -13.70 -21.28
C ASP A 42 6.56 -14.47 -21.89
N ASP A 43 6.01 -15.45 -21.19
CA ASP A 43 4.79 -16.17 -21.57
C ASP A 43 4.04 -16.72 -20.35
N ILE A 44 2.74 -16.97 -20.51
CA ILE A 44 1.88 -17.65 -19.53
C ILE A 44 0.74 -18.38 -20.25
N ALA A 45 0.43 -19.59 -19.80
CA ALA A 45 -0.70 -20.36 -20.31
C ALA A 45 -2.04 -19.92 -19.69
N ASP A 46 -3.14 -20.03 -20.42
CA ASP A 46 -4.46 -19.53 -19.98
C ASP A 46 -4.94 -20.14 -18.65
N GLY A 47 -4.63 -21.42 -18.38
CA GLY A 47 -4.97 -22.07 -17.12
C GLY A 47 -4.19 -21.49 -15.93
N GLU A 48 -2.89 -21.27 -16.10
CA GLU A 48 -2.02 -20.67 -15.09
C GLU A 48 -2.37 -19.20 -14.86
N LEU A 49 -2.70 -18.47 -15.92
CA LEU A 49 -3.23 -17.11 -15.83
C LEU A 49 -4.58 -17.08 -15.08
N GLY A 50 -5.46 -18.06 -15.33
CA GLY A 50 -6.69 -18.29 -14.59
C GLY A 50 -6.45 -18.43 -13.09
N GLU A 51 -5.51 -19.29 -12.70
CA GLU A 51 -5.11 -19.47 -11.30
C GLU A 51 -4.53 -18.19 -10.69
N LEU A 52 -3.73 -17.46 -11.46
CA LEU A 52 -3.13 -16.18 -11.04
C LEU A 52 -4.22 -15.15 -10.71
N ILE A 53 -5.26 -15.06 -11.55
CA ILE A 53 -6.41 -14.17 -11.31
C ILE A 53 -7.16 -14.56 -10.04
N VAL A 54 -7.48 -15.86 -9.88
CA VAL A 54 -8.21 -16.35 -8.70
C VAL A 54 -7.43 -16.04 -7.42
N ARG A 55 -6.11 -16.30 -7.43
CA ARG A 55 -5.22 -16.01 -6.31
C ARG A 55 -5.12 -14.51 -6.04
N HIS A 56 -4.89 -13.70 -7.07
CA HIS A 56 -4.59 -12.27 -6.91
C HIS A 56 -5.82 -11.44 -6.53
N LEU A 57 -7.00 -11.80 -7.04
CA LEU A 57 -8.26 -11.15 -6.69
C LEU A 57 -8.95 -11.80 -5.47
N GLY A 58 -8.36 -12.86 -4.90
CA GLY A 58 -8.90 -13.55 -3.72
C GLY A 58 -10.27 -14.18 -3.95
N LEU A 59 -10.53 -14.66 -5.17
CA LEU A 59 -11.84 -15.20 -5.54
C LEU A 59 -12.07 -16.56 -4.86
N LEU A 60 -13.19 -16.70 -4.15
CA LEU A 60 -13.61 -17.95 -3.52
C LEU A 60 -14.67 -18.67 -4.37
N MET A 61 -14.74 -19.99 -4.25
CA MET A 61 -15.77 -20.82 -4.89
C MET A 61 -15.79 -20.72 -6.42
N VAL A 62 -14.61 -20.61 -7.06
CA VAL A 62 -14.51 -20.56 -8.53
C VAL A 62 -14.73 -21.95 -9.12
N GLY A 63 -15.67 -22.06 -10.06
CA GLY A 63 -15.95 -23.29 -10.80
C GLY A 63 -15.15 -23.39 -12.09
N SER A 64 -15.06 -22.31 -12.87
CA SER A 64 -14.26 -22.28 -14.10
C SER A 64 -13.80 -20.88 -14.46
N THR A 65 -12.64 -20.78 -15.12
CA THR A 65 -12.08 -19.56 -15.68
C THR A 65 -11.90 -19.71 -17.18
N LYS A 66 -12.30 -18.71 -17.96
CA LYS A 66 -12.07 -18.64 -19.40
C LYS A 66 -11.35 -17.35 -19.75
N ILE A 67 -10.16 -17.47 -20.33
CA ILE A 67 -9.37 -16.34 -20.82
C ILE A 67 -9.63 -16.14 -22.31
N THR A 68 -9.70 -14.89 -22.74
CA THR A 68 -9.85 -14.48 -24.14
C THR A 68 -9.06 -13.20 -24.41
N ARG A 69 -8.80 -12.90 -25.69
CA ARG A 69 -8.09 -11.67 -26.11
C ARG A 69 -6.78 -11.42 -25.35
N ARG A 70 -5.96 -12.47 -25.17
CA ARG A 70 -4.66 -12.38 -24.50
C ARG A 70 -3.64 -11.69 -25.40
N GLU A 71 -3.00 -10.64 -24.87
CA GLU A 71 -1.88 -9.93 -25.49
C GLU A 71 -0.79 -9.68 -24.46
N LEU A 72 0.46 -9.98 -24.81
CA LEU A 72 1.63 -9.74 -23.96
C LEU A 72 2.20 -8.35 -24.24
N LEU A 73 2.31 -7.53 -23.20
CA LEU A 73 2.88 -6.19 -23.26
C LEU A 73 4.24 -6.16 -22.60
N ARG A 74 5.18 -5.54 -23.30
CA ARG A 74 6.52 -5.22 -22.81
C ARG A 74 6.63 -3.71 -22.67
N GLU A 75 6.64 -3.20 -21.44
CA GLU A 75 6.83 -1.76 -21.20
C GLU A 75 8.32 -1.46 -20.88
N PRO A 76 9.06 -0.73 -21.74
CA PRO A 76 10.40 -0.24 -21.41
C PRO A 76 10.34 1.01 -20.50
N HIS A 77 11.06 0.97 -19.37
CA HIS A 77 11.15 2.00 -18.34
C HIS A 77 11.39 3.43 -18.88
N LYS A 78 10.76 4.44 -18.26
CA LYS A 78 11.25 5.84 -18.26
C LYS A 78 11.60 6.30 -16.85
N GLY A 79 12.80 5.93 -16.39
CA GLY A 79 13.43 6.49 -15.18
C GLY A 79 14.41 7.61 -15.53
N SER A 80 14.12 8.84 -15.08
CA SER A 80 15.07 9.95 -15.12
C SER A 80 15.99 9.91 -13.90
N ARG A 81 17.28 9.65 -14.17
CA ARG A 81 18.49 10.04 -13.41
C ARG A 81 18.49 9.80 -11.88
N ASN A 82 19.17 8.72 -11.52
CA ASN A 82 19.72 8.45 -10.19
C ASN A 82 21.15 9.03 -10.09
N THR A 83 21.41 9.94 -9.16
CA THR A 83 22.77 10.30 -8.72
C THR A 83 22.89 10.00 -7.24
N GLY A 84 23.69 8.98 -6.89
CA GLY A 84 24.03 8.69 -5.50
C GLY A 84 24.57 7.29 -5.28
N SER A 85 25.85 7.11 -5.59
CA SER A 85 26.78 6.05 -5.14
C SER A 85 26.21 4.91 -4.28
N GLN A 86 26.06 3.72 -4.88
CA GLN A 86 25.97 2.47 -4.16
C GLN A 86 27.38 2.07 -3.67
N THR A 87 27.53 1.88 -2.37
CA THR A 87 28.65 1.10 -1.81
C THR A 87 28.22 -0.37 -1.80
N PRO A 88 28.95 -1.30 -2.42
CA PRO A 88 28.57 -2.70 -2.45
C PRO A 88 28.98 -3.36 -1.12
N GLY A 89 27.98 -3.71 -0.30
CA GLY A 89 28.27 -4.34 0.99
C GLY A 89 27.06 -4.59 1.88
N SER A 90 26.06 -5.34 1.38
CA SER A 90 25.33 -6.32 2.20
C SER A 90 24.46 -7.17 1.28
N ALA A 91 24.68 -8.49 1.28
CA ALA A 91 23.71 -9.44 0.75
C ALA A 91 22.49 -9.40 1.70
N GLY A 92 21.55 -8.49 1.43
CA GLY A 92 20.36 -8.29 2.24
C GLY A 92 19.19 -9.10 1.71
N SER A 93 18.63 -9.96 2.58
CA SER A 93 17.28 -10.54 2.49
C SER A 93 16.33 -9.70 1.63
N GLY A 94 15.64 -10.32 0.66
CA GLY A 94 14.69 -9.66 -0.24
C GLY A 94 13.71 -8.79 0.54
N ARG A 95 13.99 -7.49 0.62
CA ARG A 95 13.24 -6.53 1.41
C ARG A 95 13.09 -5.30 0.56
N THR A 96 11.84 -5.01 0.21
CA THR A 96 11.48 -3.89 -0.63
C THR A 96 11.12 -2.71 0.26
N THR A 97 11.69 -1.55 -0.03
CA THR A 97 11.42 -0.30 0.68
C THR A 97 10.80 0.71 -0.28
N THR A 98 9.59 1.16 0.02
CA THR A 98 8.86 2.18 -0.72
C THR A 98 8.91 3.49 0.04
N ASP A 99 9.42 4.55 -0.58
CA ASP A 99 9.35 5.90 -0.02
C ASP A 99 7.93 6.45 -0.20
N LEU A 100 7.26 6.73 0.91
CA LEU A 100 5.91 7.26 0.95
C LEU A 100 5.88 8.78 1.18
N THR A 101 7.06 9.40 1.25
CA THR A 101 7.22 10.83 1.51
C THR A 101 6.94 11.64 0.25
N GLY A 102 5.89 12.45 0.31
CA GLY A 102 5.56 13.49 -0.67
C GLY A 102 5.88 14.90 -0.15
N PRO A 103 5.79 15.93 -1.03
CA PRO A 103 6.03 17.33 -0.64
C PRO A 103 5.03 17.86 0.40
N ALA A 104 3.82 17.31 0.40
CA ALA A 104 2.76 17.63 1.35
C ALA A 104 2.81 16.77 2.62
N THR A 105 3.78 15.86 2.76
CA THR A 105 3.82 14.94 3.90
C THR A 105 4.03 15.68 5.21
N ARG A 106 3.09 15.52 6.15
CA ARG A 106 3.13 16.16 7.47
C ARG A 106 2.59 15.21 8.54
N ALA A 107 3.21 15.26 9.71
CA ALA A 107 2.68 14.65 10.92
C ALA A 107 1.80 15.65 11.69
N ALA A 108 0.71 15.15 12.26
CA ALA A 108 -0.11 15.84 13.24
C ALA A 108 -0.13 15.01 14.53
N TRP A 109 0.25 15.65 15.62
CA TRP A 109 0.37 15.03 16.94
C TRP A 109 -0.83 15.41 17.81
N PRO A 110 -1.27 14.55 18.75
CA PRO A 110 -2.38 14.86 19.63
C PRO A 110 -2.12 16.10 20.51
N SER A 111 -3.15 16.85 20.87
CA SER A 111 -2.97 18.12 21.62
C SER A 111 -3.14 18.01 23.15
N GLY A 112 -3.44 16.82 23.68
CA GLY A 112 -3.77 16.58 25.11
C GLY A 112 -2.57 16.19 25.99
N PRO A 113 -2.78 15.94 27.30
CA PRO A 113 -1.74 15.36 28.18
C PRO A 113 -1.25 14.02 27.62
N GLY A 114 0.05 13.93 27.31
CA GLY A 114 0.62 12.77 26.58
C GLY A 114 0.64 12.93 25.04
N GLY A 115 0.17 14.05 24.50
CA GLY A 115 0.12 14.37 23.07
C GLY A 115 1.44 14.85 22.45
N ALA A 116 2.56 14.62 23.11
CA ALA A 116 3.84 14.83 22.45
C ALA A 116 3.99 13.82 21.29
N ALA A 117 4.82 14.16 20.30
CA ALA A 117 5.27 13.18 19.33
C ALA A 117 5.79 11.93 20.09
N PRO A 118 5.34 10.72 19.73
CA PRO A 118 5.78 9.51 20.42
C PRO A 118 7.29 9.34 20.26
N GLY A 119 7.92 8.64 21.21
CA GLY A 119 9.31 8.22 21.05
C GLY A 119 9.48 7.35 19.80
N LEU A 120 10.70 7.27 19.26
CA LEU A 120 10.99 6.60 17.97
C LEU A 120 10.39 5.19 17.87
N ALA A 121 10.39 4.42 18.97
CA ALA A 121 9.81 3.07 19.02
C ALA A 121 8.30 3.02 18.66
N GLY A 122 7.57 4.11 18.88
CA GLY A 122 6.16 4.24 18.49
C GLY A 122 5.95 4.73 17.05
N LEU A 123 7.02 4.89 16.27
CA LEU A 123 6.97 5.40 14.90
C LEU A 123 7.62 4.47 13.87
N VAL A 124 8.34 3.43 14.31
CA VAL A 124 9.07 2.52 13.43
C VAL A 124 8.59 1.10 13.57
N ASP A 125 8.69 0.33 12.48
CA ASP A 125 8.33 -1.10 12.43
C ASP A 125 6.86 -1.39 12.78
N LEU A 126 5.98 -0.41 12.51
CA LEU A 126 4.57 -0.52 12.83
C LEU A 126 3.88 -1.43 11.80
N PRO A 127 3.17 -2.50 12.20
CA PRO A 127 2.41 -3.31 11.26
C PRO A 127 1.28 -2.48 10.65
N VAL A 128 1.05 -2.63 9.36
CA VAL A 128 0.07 -1.81 8.62
C VAL A 128 -1.21 -2.58 8.35
N VAL A 129 -2.34 -1.92 8.59
CA VAL A 129 -3.62 -2.23 7.94
C VAL A 129 -3.83 -1.23 6.82
N LEU A 130 -3.95 -1.72 5.58
CA LEU A 130 -4.15 -0.87 4.40
C LEU A 130 -5.63 -0.87 3.98
N VAL A 131 -6.27 0.29 4.11
CA VAL A 131 -7.67 0.52 3.73
C VAL A 131 -7.70 1.36 2.45
N ARG A 132 -8.15 0.76 1.35
CA ARG A 132 -8.25 1.43 0.05
C ARG A 132 -9.70 1.85 -0.23
N LEU A 133 -9.94 3.15 -0.30
CA LEU A 133 -11.23 3.78 -0.59
C LEU A 133 -11.17 4.51 -1.94
N LEU A 134 -10.83 3.77 -2.98
CA LEU A 134 -10.59 4.30 -4.32
C LEU A 134 -11.88 4.39 -5.15
N GLY A 135 -11.88 5.25 -6.16
CA GLY A 135 -12.96 5.32 -7.16
C GLY A 135 -14.22 6.11 -6.76
N ALA A 136 -14.44 6.35 -5.47
CA ALA A 136 -15.55 7.18 -5.00
C ALA A 136 -15.32 8.68 -5.29
N GLY A 137 -16.40 9.40 -5.62
CA GLY A 137 -16.38 10.87 -5.72
C GLY A 137 -16.22 11.55 -4.36
N ALA A 138 -16.75 10.93 -3.31
CA ALA A 138 -16.60 11.32 -1.92
C ALA A 138 -16.30 10.05 -1.09
N PRO A 139 -15.03 9.67 -0.93
CA PRO A 139 -14.66 8.48 -0.15
C PRO A 139 -14.98 8.71 1.33
N VAL A 140 -15.64 7.73 1.95
CA VAL A 140 -16.02 7.76 3.36
C VAL A 140 -15.35 6.59 4.07
N ALA A 141 -14.62 6.89 5.13
CA ALA A 141 -14.12 5.91 6.09
C ALA A 141 -15.06 5.93 7.30
N ASP A 142 -16.05 5.02 7.29
CA ASP A 142 -16.99 4.84 8.40
C ASP A 142 -16.65 3.57 9.21
N ARG A 143 -17.46 3.29 10.23
CA ARG A 143 -17.30 2.09 11.06
C ARG A 143 -17.39 0.79 10.24
N LEU A 144 -18.22 0.75 9.20
CA LEU A 144 -18.43 -0.45 8.39
C LEU A 144 -17.24 -0.72 7.47
N ALA A 145 -16.63 0.34 6.91
CA ALA A 145 -15.41 0.25 6.12
C ALA A 145 -14.22 -0.28 6.93
N LEU A 146 -14.19 0.00 8.24
CA LEU A 146 -13.10 -0.41 9.14
C LEU A 146 -13.37 -1.74 9.86
N ALA A 147 -14.64 -2.13 10.03
CA ALA A 147 -15.04 -3.32 10.79
C ALA A 147 -14.35 -4.65 10.40
N PRO A 148 -13.96 -4.90 9.13
CA PRO A 148 -13.31 -6.16 8.77
C PRO A 148 -11.86 -6.30 9.26
N PHE A 149 -11.23 -5.23 9.73
CA PHE A 149 -9.80 -5.22 10.04
C PHE A 149 -9.54 -5.31 11.55
N ASP A 150 -8.45 -5.99 11.92
CA ASP A 150 -7.90 -5.90 13.27
C ASP A 150 -6.99 -4.67 13.37
N LEU A 151 -7.47 -3.62 14.05
CA LEU A 151 -6.77 -2.34 14.15
C LEU A 151 -5.83 -2.29 15.35
N THR A 152 -5.92 -3.24 16.28
CA THR A 152 -5.18 -3.20 17.53
C THR A 152 -3.68 -3.29 17.27
N GLY A 153 -2.92 -2.29 17.71
CA GLY A 153 -1.46 -2.27 17.54
C GLY A 153 -1.00 -2.02 16.09
N HIS A 154 -1.87 -1.56 15.19
CA HIS A 154 -1.54 -1.30 13.79
C HIS A 154 -1.50 0.19 13.46
N ALA A 155 -0.66 0.56 12.49
CA ALA A 155 -0.79 1.80 11.74
C ALA A 155 -1.84 1.61 10.64
N VAL A 156 -2.89 2.42 10.65
CA VAL A 156 -3.99 2.31 9.69
C VAL A 156 -3.73 3.28 8.54
N VAL A 157 -3.46 2.75 7.36
CA VAL A 157 -3.16 3.53 6.16
C VAL A 157 -4.42 3.62 5.31
N VAL A 158 -4.96 4.82 5.11
CA VAL A 158 -6.17 5.09 4.32
C VAL A 158 -5.79 5.77 3.02
N GLN A 159 -5.97 5.07 1.90
CA GLN A 159 -5.71 5.60 0.57
C GLN A 159 -7.03 5.93 -0.15
N THR A 160 -7.12 7.11 -0.74
CA THR A 160 -8.32 7.60 -1.42
C THR A 160 -8.11 7.99 -2.88
N GLY A 161 -6.86 8.26 -3.28
CA GLY A 161 -6.51 8.87 -4.56
C GLY A 161 -6.94 10.33 -4.69
N ARG A 162 -7.34 11.00 -3.59
CA ARG A 162 -7.91 12.35 -3.59
C ARG A 162 -7.11 13.28 -2.69
N ALA A 163 -6.93 14.52 -3.12
CA ALA A 163 -6.23 15.53 -2.32
C ALA A 163 -6.95 15.85 -0.99
N ALA A 164 -8.27 15.78 -0.94
CA ALA A 164 -9.03 15.97 0.30
C ALA A 164 -8.93 14.77 1.26
N GLY A 165 -8.60 13.57 0.76
CA GLY A 165 -8.67 12.34 1.53
C GLY A 165 -10.09 11.81 1.71
N ALA A 166 -10.26 10.92 2.68
CA ALA A 166 -11.55 10.37 3.07
C ALA A 166 -12.23 11.28 4.09
N TYR A 167 -13.56 11.36 4.03
CA TYR A 167 -14.33 11.81 5.17
C TYR A 167 -14.32 10.70 6.24
N LEU A 168 -13.72 10.97 7.39
CA LEU A 168 -13.75 10.08 8.56
C LEU A 168 -14.96 10.44 9.42
N THR A 169 -15.87 9.49 9.61
CA THR A 169 -17.01 9.69 10.50
C THR A 169 -16.56 9.70 11.96
N GLU A 170 -17.35 10.32 12.84
CA GLU A 170 -17.07 10.30 14.29
C GLU A 170 -16.97 8.86 14.83
N ASP A 171 -17.86 7.97 14.38
CA ASP A 171 -17.83 6.55 14.74
C ASP A 171 -16.56 5.83 14.27
N ALA A 172 -16.00 6.21 13.13
CA ALA A 172 -14.75 5.65 12.62
C ALA A 172 -13.56 6.10 13.48
N VAL A 173 -13.50 7.38 13.84
CA VAL A 173 -12.46 7.92 14.73
C VAL A 173 -12.55 7.26 16.12
N ALA A 174 -13.77 7.11 16.65
CA ALA A 174 -14.00 6.42 17.92
C ALA A 174 -13.61 4.93 17.86
N LEU A 175 -13.87 4.26 16.74
CA LEU A 175 -13.44 2.86 16.55
C LEU A 175 -11.91 2.74 16.51
N LEU A 176 -11.23 3.58 15.72
CA LEU A 176 -9.76 3.60 15.61
C LEU A 176 -9.10 3.78 16.98
N ALA A 177 -9.57 4.77 17.74
CA ALA A 177 -9.03 5.06 19.06
C ALA A 177 -9.37 3.95 20.06
N GLY A 178 -10.62 3.48 20.05
CA GLY A 178 -11.13 2.47 20.99
C GLY A 178 -10.53 1.08 20.79
N GLN A 179 -10.17 0.69 19.56
CA GLN A 179 -9.48 -0.58 19.28
C GLN A 179 -7.96 -0.50 19.48
N GLY A 180 -7.40 0.69 19.74
CA GLY A 180 -5.96 0.85 19.97
C GLY A 180 -5.12 0.84 18.69
N ALA A 181 -5.61 1.48 17.63
CA ALA A 181 -4.75 1.84 16.50
C ALA A 181 -3.59 2.73 16.98
N LEU A 182 -2.39 2.51 16.46
CA LEU A 182 -1.20 3.26 16.87
C LEU A 182 -1.11 4.63 16.18
N MET A 183 -1.63 4.72 14.96
CA MET A 183 -1.52 5.89 14.09
C MET A 183 -2.47 5.73 12.90
N VAL A 184 -2.86 6.84 12.28
CA VAL A 184 -3.53 6.86 10.97
C VAL A 184 -2.65 7.58 9.95
N ALA A 185 -2.43 6.98 8.78
CA ALA A 185 -1.71 7.61 7.68
C ALA A 185 -2.60 7.73 6.44
N THR A 186 -2.51 8.82 5.68
CA THR A 186 -3.40 9.06 4.53
C THR A 186 -2.74 9.89 3.42
N ASP A 187 -3.26 9.76 2.21
CA ASP A 187 -2.90 10.58 1.05
C ASP A 187 -3.59 11.96 0.99
N SER A 188 -4.44 12.29 1.98
CA SER A 188 -5.01 13.64 2.12
C SER A 188 -3.90 14.69 2.22
N ARG A 189 -3.96 15.74 1.41
CA ARG A 189 -2.97 16.84 1.36
C ARG A 189 -3.43 18.08 2.13
N GLU A 190 -4.52 17.98 2.89
CA GLU A 190 -5.05 19.11 3.66
C GLU A 190 -4.23 19.43 4.93
N GLY A 191 -3.20 18.64 5.24
CA GLY A 191 -2.31 18.87 6.37
C GLY A 191 -3.07 18.80 7.71
N ASN A 192 -3.10 19.91 8.46
CA ASN A 192 -3.88 20.06 9.70
C ASN A 192 -5.40 20.24 9.45
N GLY A 193 -5.92 19.64 8.37
CA GLY A 193 -7.32 19.68 8.00
C GLY A 193 -8.24 18.90 8.95
N PRO A 194 -9.53 18.80 8.64
CA PRO A 194 -10.54 18.19 9.52
C PRO A 194 -10.19 16.77 9.98
N VAL A 195 -9.61 15.96 9.10
CA VAL A 195 -9.16 14.59 9.41
C VAL A 195 -8.09 14.59 10.50
N ALA A 196 -7.02 15.36 10.32
CA ALA A 196 -5.93 15.45 11.28
C ALA A 196 -6.41 16.02 12.62
N ALA A 197 -7.29 17.01 12.58
CA ALA A 197 -7.87 17.61 13.78
C ALA A 197 -8.74 16.61 14.58
N ALA A 198 -9.59 15.85 13.90
CA ALA A 198 -10.45 14.84 14.55
C ALA A 198 -9.61 13.72 15.20
N LEU A 199 -8.57 13.24 14.51
CA LEU A 199 -7.66 12.22 15.03
C LEU A 199 -6.85 12.75 16.23
N ALA A 200 -6.29 13.96 16.12
CA ALA A 200 -5.55 14.58 17.21
C ALA A 200 -6.41 14.81 18.46
N ALA A 201 -7.68 15.21 18.28
CA ALA A 201 -8.64 15.35 19.38
C ALA A 201 -8.97 14.01 20.03
N ALA A 202 -8.94 12.91 19.28
CA ALA A 202 -9.13 11.54 19.78
C ALA A 202 -7.85 10.91 20.37
N GLY A 203 -6.74 11.63 20.43
CA GLY A 203 -5.47 11.10 20.96
C GLY A 203 -4.66 10.27 19.96
N LEU A 204 -5.05 10.25 18.67
CA LEU A 204 -4.40 9.45 17.63
C LEU A 204 -3.44 10.31 16.79
N PRO A 205 -2.15 9.93 16.69
CA PRO A 205 -1.23 10.52 15.72
C PRO A 205 -1.71 10.32 14.28
N ALA A 206 -1.53 11.34 13.45
CA ALA A 206 -1.85 11.27 12.03
C ALA A 206 -0.65 11.62 11.14
N LEU A 207 -0.52 10.93 10.02
CA LEU A 207 0.36 11.31 8.91
C LEU A 207 -0.51 11.62 7.70
N THR A 208 -0.30 12.78 7.11
CA THR A 208 -1.05 13.25 5.94
C THR A 208 -0.09 13.48 4.78
N GLY A 209 -0.63 13.53 3.58
CA GLY A 209 0.09 13.90 2.37
C GLY A 209 1.05 12.82 1.88
N LEU A 210 0.80 11.56 2.22
CA LEU A 210 1.59 10.43 1.74
C LEU A 210 1.39 10.23 0.23
N THR A 211 2.42 9.71 -0.42
CA THR A 211 2.42 9.34 -1.84
C THR A 211 2.88 7.90 -2.02
N GLY A 212 2.71 7.30 -3.20
CA GLY A 212 3.21 5.94 -3.47
C GLY A 212 2.45 4.83 -2.74
N LEU A 213 1.32 5.12 -2.10
CA LEU A 213 0.49 4.14 -1.39
C LEU A 213 -0.05 3.04 -2.33
N GLU A 214 -0.15 3.33 -3.63
CA GLU A 214 -0.52 2.39 -4.68
C GLU A 214 0.50 1.26 -4.85
N ALA A 215 1.77 1.49 -4.51
CA ALA A 215 2.83 0.49 -4.64
C ALA A 215 2.94 -0.45 -3.43
N LEU A 216 2.21 -0.18 -2.34
CA LEU A 216 2.22 -1.05 -1.17
C LEU A 216 1.40 -2.33 -1.44
N PRO A 217 1.87 -3.53 -1.04
CA PRO A 217 1.03 -4.72 -1.05
C PRO A 217 -0.11 -4.59 -0.03
N ALA A 218 -1.13 -5.44 -0.17
CA ALA A 218 -2.30 -5.41 0.71
C ALA A 218 -1.98 -5.79 2.17
N THR A 219 -0.93 -6.59 2.39
CA THR A 219 -0.51 -7.08 3.71
C THR A 219 1.02 -7.17 3.80
N GLY A 220 1.55 -7.37 5.01
CA GLY A 220 2.99 -7.57 5.23
C GLY A 220 3.83 -6.30 5.23
N VAL A 221 3.19 -5.12 5.22
CA VAL A 221 3.88 -3.83 5.25
C VAL A 221 4.21 -3.43 6.70
N ARG A 222 5.44 -2.95 6.89
CA ARG A 222 5.92 -2.25 8.10
C ARG A 222 6.09 -0.77 7.79
N LEU A 223 5.42 0.09 8.55
CA LEU A 223 5.52 1.53 8.42
C LEU A 223 6.66 2.05 9.30
N HIS A 224 7.48 2.92 8.72
CA HIS A 224 8.51 3.66 9.43
C HIS A 224 8.33 5.15 9.17
N ALA A 225 8.03 5.90 10.22
CA ALA A 225 7.87 7.35 10.19
C ALA A 225 9.02 7.99 10.98
N VAL A 226 9.92 8.67 10.29
CA VAL A 226 11.16 9.22 10.87
C VAL A 226 11.07 10.75 10.89
N PRO A 227 10.85 11.37 12.07
CA PRO A 227 10.80 12.82 12.18
C PRO A 227 12.12 13.46 11.72
N PHE A 228 12.03 14.61 11.07
CA PHE A 228 13.24 15.39 10.79
C PHE A 228 13.76 16.04 12.08
N PRO A 229 15.09 16.12 12.27
CA PRO A 229 15.65 16.89 13.37
C PRO A 229 15.37 18.38 13.14
N GLY A 230 14.80 19.07 14.13
CA GLY A 230 14.52 20.51 14.02
C GLY A 230 13.42 20.99 14.94
N GLN A 231 13.08 22.28 14.82
CA GLN A 231 11.97 22.89 15.57
C GLN A 231 10.60 22.53 14.99
N ASP A 232 10.51 22.33 13.68
CA ASP A 232 9.27 21.89 13.03
C ASP A 232 9.11 20.37 13.18
N ASN A 233 8.33 19.97 14.18
CA ASN A 233 8.04 18.58 14.48
C ASN A 233 6.99 17.95 13.54
N SER A 234 6.45 18.70 12.57
CA SER A 234 5.51 18.17 11.58
C SER A 234 6.23 17.54 10.37
N LEU A 235 7.49 17.89 10.15
CA LEU A 235 8.30 17.33 9.06
C LEU A 235 8.69 15.90 9.38
N ILE A 236 8.34 14.98 8.49
CA ILE A 236 8.56 13.55 8.69
C ILE A 236 8.85 12.84 7.35
N ARG A 237 9.74 11.85 7.37
CA ARG A 237 9.92 10.89 6.27
C ARG A 237 9.16 9.62 6.57
N VAL A 238 8.51 9.05 5.57
CA VAL A 238 7.68 7.87 5.75
C VAL A 238 8.08 6.80 4.75
N TYR A 239 8.28 5.58 5.23
CA TYR A 239 8.65 4.42 4.42
C TYR A 239 7.70 3.26 4.71
N GLY A 240 7.30 2.56 3.66
CA GLY A 240 6.72 1.21 3.76
C GLY A 240 7.81 0.19 3.46
N VAL A 241 7.98 -0.80 4.33
CA VAL A 241 8.97 -1.86 4.18
C VAL A 241 8.24 -3.20 4.13
N THR A 242 8.59 -4.05 3.18
CA THR A 242 8.01 -5.39 3.01
C THR A 242 9.12 -6.40 2.85
N ASP A 243 8.98 -7.55 3.51
CA ASP A 243 9.85 -8.70 3.23
C ASP A 243 9.28 -9.48 2.04
N ASP A 244 10.13 -9.78 1.06
CA ASP A 244 9.83 -10.74 0.00
C ASP A 244 9.76 -12.13 0.65
N GLN A 245 8.55 -12.61 0.86
CA GLN A 245 8.31 -14.01 1.19
C GLN A 245 8.62 -14.84 -0.07
N HIS A 246 9.62 -15.73 0.02
CA HIS A 246 9.92 -16.75 -0.99
C HIS A 246 8.77 -17.73 -1.16
#